data_AF-A0A661CA00-F1
#
_entry.id   AF-A0A661CA00-F1
#
_cell.length_a   1.000
_cell.length_b   1.000
_cell.length_c   1.000
_cell.angle_alpha   90.00
_cell.angle_beta   90.00
_cell.angle_gamma   90.00
#
_symmetry.space_group_name_H-M   'P 1'
#
loop_
_entity.id
_entity.type
_entity.pdbx_description
1 polymer ?
#
loop_
_entity_poly.entity_id
_entity_poly.type
_entity_poly.pdbx_seq_one_letter_code
_entity_poly.pdbx_strand_id
1 'polypeptide(L)'
;MKLTDEQQAVVNAPEPVLKVNAIAGSGKTTTLLEYAKQRQQQRILYLSFNRSSADEMRRKCAAVDVKNIMVQTFHALAYHGANGRDYELIDDLGEWHIFDNYVKGEITEKKETLLLISWLIKDLMSFYLNSAHIYIDDGLLAYYKTETMPKPKVEIFLSLYADFILGTIKSILTQMKKREVPAIHDFYLKMFHLSKPVLFYDIILIDEAQDLSGVMLEVLKMQKASRIFVGDSFQQIYSFRYAVNALEKIDCPEYLLTQTFRFGDSLAQEISKRVNRGYSVLNDVDHFLQIKGTDKKTEIVNFSRNEGQQIAVISRSVLKLFSEV
;
A
#
# COMPACT_ATOMS: atom_id res chain seq x y z
N MET A 1 25.39 3.43 -16.23
CA MET A 1 25.49 3.45 -14.75
C MET A 1 25.98 2.09 -14.30
N LYS A 2 26.89 2.00 -13.34
CA LYS A 2 27.34 0.71 -12.79
C LYS A 2 26.39 0.31 -11.65
N LEU A 3 25.83 -0.89 -11.73
CA LEU A 3 24.99 -1.46 -10.67
C LEU A 3 25.85 -1.96 -9.51
N THR A 4 25.28 -2.00 -8.30
CA THR A 4 25.90 -2.70 -7.18
C THR A 4 25.73 -4.21 -7.35
N ASP A 5 26.50 -5.00 -6.59
CA ASP A 5 26.38 -6.46 -6.62
C ASP A 5 24.98 -6.91 -6.19
N GLU A 6 24.38 -6.23 -5.20
CA GLU A 6 22.99 -6.45 -4.75
C GLU A 6 21.97 -6.16 -5.86
N GLN A 7 22.10 -5.03 -6.56
CA GLN A 7 21.22 -4.68 -7.68
C GLN A 7 21.40 -5.67 -8.84
N GLN A 8 22.63 -6.07 -9.12
CA GLN A 8 22.94 -7.03 -10.18
C GLN A 8 22.37 -8.42 -9.86
N ALA A 9 22.39 -8.84 -8.59
CA ALA A 9 21.78 -10.08 -8.14
C ALA A 9 20.26 -10.09 -8.38
N VAL A 10 19.56 -9.00 -8.05
CA VAL A 10 18.13 -8.85 -8.36
C VAL A 10 17.86 -8.90 -9.86
N VAL A 11 18.65 -8.17 -10.66
CA VAL A 11 18.48 -8.11 -12.12
C VAL A 11 18.64 -9.49 -12.78
N ASN A 12 19.61 -10.27 -12.28
CA ASN A 12 19.94 -11.60 -12.79
C ASN A 12 19.16 -12.75 -12.14
N ALA A 13 18.26 -12.44 -11.19
CA ALA A 13 17.51 -13.44 -10.43
C ALA A 13 16.72 -14.37 -11.38
N PRO A 14 16.90 -15.70 -11.27
CA PRO A 14 16.18 -16.68 -12.10
C PRO A 14 14.74 -16.94 -11.61
N GLU A 15 14.42 -16.57 -10.37
CA GLU A 15 13.16 -16.87 -9.72
C GLU A 15 11.99 -16.17 -10.42
N PRO A 16 10.88 -16.88 -10.69
CA PRO A 16 9.69 -16.26 -11.27
C PRO A 16 8.97 -15.36 -10.24
N VAL A 17 9.13 -15.63 -8.95
CA VAL A 17 8.54 -14.82 -7.88
C VAL A 17 9.63 -14.54 -6.86
N LEU A 18 9.89 -13.27 -6.60
CA LEU A 18 10.88 -12.83 -5.63
C LEU A 18 10.46 -11.53 -4.95
N LYS A 19 11.02 -11.27 -3.77
CA LYS A 19 10.88 -10.00 -3.06
C LYS A 19 12.23 -9.33 -2.87
N VAL A 20 12.22 -8.01 -2.89
CA VAL A 20 13.38 -7.15 -2.71
C VAL A 20 13.07 -6.16 -1.60
N ASN A 21 13.69 -6.37 -0.44
CA ASN A 21 13.65 -5.39 0.64
C ASN A 21 14.76 -4.35 0.41
N ALA A 22 14.35 -3.12 0.17
CA ALA A 22 15.19 -2.09 -0.40
C ALA A 22 15.04 -0.78 0.38
N ILE A 23 16.10 -0.42 1.11
CA ILE A 23 16.10 0.76 1.97
C ILE A 23 15.90 2.06 1.20
N ALA A 24 15.64 3.14 1.94
CA ALA A 24 15.54 4.50 1.43
C ALA A 24 16.72 4.90 0.53
N GLY A 25 16.44 5.20 -0.74
CA GLY A 25 17.45 5.70 -1.67
C GLY A 25 18.41 4.63 -2.22
N SER A 26 18.04 3.36 -2.13
CA SER A 26 18.80 2.23 -2.71
C SER A 26 18.68 2.06 -4.23
N GLY A 27 17.84 2.88 -4.87
CA GLY A 27 17.65 2.83 -6.31
C GLY A 27 16.64 1.78 -6.78
N LYS A 28 15.65 1.40 -5.95
CA LYS A 28 14.50 0.53 -6.30
C LYS A 28 14.03 0.63 -7.76
N THR A 29 13.56 1.80 -8.16
CA THR A 29 13.04 2.06 -9.51
C THR A 29 14.11 1.89 -10.59
N THR A 30 15.37 2.20 -10.29
CA THR A 30 16.49 1.98 -11.22
C THR A 30 16.78 0.49 -11.38
N THR A 31 16.76 -0.28 -10.30
CA THR A 31 16.90 -1.75 -10.33
C THR A 31 15.79 -2.38 -11.18
N LEU A 32 14.54 -1.98 -10.98
CA LEU A 32 13.39 -2.45 -11.76
C LEU A 32 13.50 -2.10 -13.26
N LEU A 33 14.01 -0.91 -13.59
CA LEU A 33 14.26 -0.51 -14.97
C LEU A 33 15.33 -1.37 -15.64
N GLU A 34 16.45 -1.63 -14.95
CA GLU A 34 17.51 -2.49 -15.48
C GLU A 34 17.06 -3.95 -15.58
N TYR A 35 16.21 -4.42 -14.65
CA TYR A 35 15.54 -5.72 -14.75
C TYR A 35 14.71 -5.84 -16.03
N ALA A 36 13.93 -4.79 -16.35
CA ALA A 36 13.11 -4.72 -17.56
C ALA A 36 13.95 -4.65 -18.85
N LYS A 37 15.06 -3.90 -18.85
CA LYS A 37 15.97 -3.76 -19.99
C LYS A 37 16.59 -5.06 -20.47
N GLN A 38 16.84 -6.01 -19.56
CA GLN A 38 17.37 -7.33 -19.92
C GLN A 38 16.31 -8.26 -20.53
N ARG A 39 15.03 -7.85 -20.51
CA ARG A 39 13.87 -8.68 -20.83
C ARG A 39 12.99 -8.04 -21.91
N GLN A 40 13.61 -7.42 -22.92
CA GLN A 40 12.91 -6.63 -23.96
C GLN A 40 11.87 -7.40 -24.77
N GLN A 41 11.99 -8.73 -24.84
CA GLN A 41 11.05 -9.60 -25.55
C GLN A 41 9.81 -9.97 -24.72
N GLN A 42 9.79 -9.63 -23.43
CA GLN A 42 8.69 -9.93 -22.52
C GLN A 42 7.81 -8.70 -22.34
N ARG A 43 6.50 -8.91 -22.22
CA ARG A 43 5.53 -7.86 -21.88
C ARG A 43 5.56 -7.65 -20.38
N ILE A 44 5.95 -6.45 -19.97
CA ILE A 44 6.14 -6.11 -18.56
C ILE A 44 5.05 -5.13 -18.14
N LEU A 45 4.42 -5.40 -17.00
CA LEU A 45 3.58 -4.44 -16.29
C LEU A 45 4.35 -3.94 -15.07
N TYR A 46 4.52 -2.64 -14.95
CA TYR A 46 4.97 -1.99 -13.72
C TYR A 46 3.76 -1.42 -12.99
N LEU A 47 3.64 -1.77 -11.71
CA LEU A 47 2.62 -1.28 -10.80
C LEU A 47 3.26 -0.55 -9.63
N SER A 48 2.79 0.68 -9.38
CA SER A 48 3.13 1.42 -8.16
C SER A 48 1.88 1.71 -7.33
N PHE A 49 2.10 1.97 -6.04
CA PHE A 49 1.04 2.45 -5.16
C PHE A 49 0.62 3.89 -5.49
N ASN A 50 1.59 4.78 -5.69
CA ASN A 50 1.35 6.21 -5.91
C ASN A 50 1.65 6.65 -7.36
N ARG A 51 1.04 7.77 -7.77
CA ARG A 51 1.20 8.35 -9.12
C ARG A 51 2.62 8.89 -9.36
N SER A 52 3.28 9.42 -8.34
CA SER A 52 4.63 9.97 -8.47
C SER A 52 5.66 8.91 -8.89
N SER A 53 5.62 7.71 -8.32
CA SER A 53 6.51 6.60 -8.67
C SER A 53 6.25 6.12 -10.10
N ALA A 54 4.98 6.02 -10.51
CA ALA A 54 4.61 5.72 -11.90
C ALA A 54 5.15 6.80 -12.88
N ASP A 55 5.00 8.08 -12.56
CA ASP A 55 5.48 9.18 -13.42
C ASP A 55 7.01 9.26 -13.46
N GLU A 56 7.70 8.89 -12.38
CA GLU A 56 9.15 8.72 -12.38
C GLU A 56 9.58 7.56 -13.29
N MET A 57 8.93 6.39 -13.16
CA MET A 57 9.24 5.23 -13.98
C MET A 57 9.00 5.50 -15.47
N ARG A 58 7.89 6.17 -15.84
CA ARG A 58 7.63 6.59 -17.24
C ARG A 58 8.73 7.50 -17.78
N ARG A 59 9.15 8.50 -16.99
CA ARG A 59 10.24 9.43 -17.37
C ARG A 59 11.55 8.67 -17.59
N LYS A 60 11.87 7.75 -16.69
CA LYS A 60 13.07 6.90 -16.82
C LYS A 60 12.99 6.01 -18.05
N CYS A 61 11.87 5.34 -18.30
CA CYS A 61 11.68 4.51 -19.49
C CYS A 61 11.85 5.31 -20.79
N ALA A 62 11.28 6.52 -20.86
CA ALA A 62 11.41 7.41 -22.00
C ALA A 62 12.86 7.86 -22.24
N ALA A 63 13.62 8.10 -21.17
CA ALA A 63 15.03 8.51 -21.27
C ALA A 63 15.96 7.41 -21.81
N VAL A 64 15.56 6.13 -21.73
CA VAL A 64 16.38 4.98 -22.18
C VAL A 64 15.68 4.12 -23.24
N ASP A 65 14.62 4.64 -23.87
CA ASP A 65 13.80 4.01 -24.92
C ASP A 65 13.30 2.57 -24.62
N VAL A 66 12.91 2.30 -23.37
CA VAL A 66 12.33 1.00 -22.98
C VAL A 66 10.82 1.00 -23.26
N LYS A 67 10.38 0.20 -24.24
CA LYS A 67 8.98 0.19 -24.74
C LYS A 67 8.15 -1.01 -24.32
N ASN A 68 8.77 -2.08 -23.85
CA ASN A 68 8.10 -3.33 -23.47
C ASN A 68 7.44 -3.28 -22.08
N ILE A 69 7.37 -2.08 -21.48
CA ILE A 69 6.87 -1.85 -20.12
C ILE A 69 5.64 -0.94 -20.12
N MET A 70 4.52 -1.46 -19.62
CA MET A 70 3.34 -0.67 -19.30
C MET A 70 3.41 -0.18 -17.87
N VAL A 71 3.34 1.13 -17.64
CA VAL A 71 3.45 1.73 -16.30
C VAL A 71 2.08 2.24 -15.83
N GLN A 72 1.56 1.69 -14.74
CA GLN A 72 0.27 2.06 -14.15
C GLN A 72 0.34 2.07 -12.60
N THR A 73 -0.61 2.74 -11.96
CA THR A 73 -0.90 2.48 -10.54
C THR A 73 -1.89 1.33 -10.42
N PHE A 74 -1.97 0.68 -9.25
CA PHE A 74 -2.98 -0.37 -9.01
C PHE A 74 -4.40 0.12 -9.26
N HIS A 75 -4.75 1.30 -8.72
CA HIS A 75 -6.07 1.90 -8.93
C HIS A 75 -6.33 2.26 -10.39
N ALA A 76 -5.32 2.68 -11.16
CA ALA A 76 -5.50 2.93 -12.60
C ALA A 76 -5.76 1.63 -13.37
N LEU A 77 -5.00 0.57 -13.08
CA LEU A 77 -5.22 -0.76 -13.66
C LEU A 77 -6.64 -1.25 -13.36
N ALA A 78 -7.07 -1.18 -12.09
CA ALA A 78 -8.39 -1.61 -11.66
C ALA A 78 -9.51 -0.74 -12.27
N TYR A 79 -9.32 0.58 -12.35
CA TYR A 79 -10.27 1.49 -12.98
C TYR A 79 -10.52 1.11 -14.44
N HIS A 80 -9.48 0.77 -15.20
CA HIS A 80 -9.66 0.29 -16.57
C HIS A 80 -10.29 -1.11 -16.61
N GLY A 81 -9.85 -2.02 -15.76
CA GLY A 81 -10.32 -3.42 -15.76
C GLY A 81 -11.76 -3.62 -15.26
N ALA A 82 -12.26 -2.74 -14.39
CA ALA A 82 -13.60 -2.83 -13.80
C ALA A 82 -14.62 -1.87 -14.46
N ASN A 83 -14.29 -1.29 -15.62
CA ASN A 83 -15.10 -0.24 -16.26
C ASN A 83 -15.39 0.94 -15.32
N GLY A 84 -14.37 1.38 -14.59
CA GLY A 84 -14.43 2.48 -13.62
C GLY A 84 -15.01 3.78 -14.18
N ARG A 85 -14.86 4.01 -15.50
CA ARG A 85 -15.43 5.15 -16.24
C ARG A 85 -16.95 5.22 -16.23
N ASP A 86 -17.61 4.10 -15.93
CA ASP A 86 -19.06 4.01 -15.90
C ASP A 86 -19.65 4.46 -14.57
N TYR A 87 -18.82 4.76 -13.56
CA TYR A 87 -19.24 5.24 -12.26
C TYR A 87 -18.96 6.74 -12.10
N GLU A 88 -19.89 7.46 -11.50
CA GLU A 88 -19.59 8.73 -10.86
C GLU A 88 -18.72 8.46 -9.62
N LEU A 89 -17.63 9.21 -9.46
CA LEU A 89 -16.66 8.98 -8.38
C LEU A 89 -16.70 10.07 -7.32
N ILE A 90 -16.64 9.64 -6.06
CA ILE A 90 -16.44 10.49 -4.88
C ILE A 90 -15.22 10.01 -4.10
N ASP A 91 -14.56 10.93 -3.40
CA ASP A 91 -13.35 10.61 -2.64
C ASP A 91 -13.63 9.75 -1.41
N ASP A 92 -14.73 10.04 -0.69
CA ASP A 92 -15.11 9.35 0.54
C ASP A 92 -16.63 9.29 0.70
N LEU A 93 -17.12 8.19 1.27
CA LEU A 93 -18.49 8.04 1.72
C LEU A 93 -18.55 8.34 3.23
N GLY A 94 -18.73 9.61 3.57
CA GLY A 94 -18.67 10.09 4.95
C GLY A 94 -19.70 9.44 5.89
N GLU A 95 -19.35 9.36 7.17
CA GLU A 95 -20.14 8.73 8.24
C GLU A 95 -21.52 9.39 8.38
N TRP A 96 -21.58 10.72 8.20
CA TRP A 96 -22.83 11.47 8.23
C TRP A 96 -23.75 11.11 7.05
N HIS A 97 -23.18 10.87 5.88
CA HIS A 97 -23.94 10.41 4.73
C HIS A 97 -24.51 9.01 4.98
N ILE A 98 -23.72 8.10 5.55
CA ILE A 98 -24.18 6.77 5.94
C ILE A 98 -25.30 6.88 7.00
N PHE A 99 -25.11 7.73 8.01
CA PHE A 99 -26.08 7.97 9.06
C PHE A 99 -27.43 8.44 8.49
N ASP A 100 -27.43 9.51 7.70
CA ASP A 100 -28.67 10.15 7.22
C ASP A 100 -29.43 9.30 6.19
N ASN A 101 -28.73 8.51 5.38
CA ASN A 101 -29.34 7.79 4.25
C ASN A 101 -29.57 6.29 4.49
N TYR A 102 -28.87 5.68 5.45
CA TYR A 102 -28.89 4.22 5.62
C TYR A 102 -29.14 3.74 7.05
N VAL A 103 -29.03 4.61 8.07
CA VAL A 103 -29.12 4.20 9.48
C VAL A 103 -30.27 4.88 10.21
N LYS A 104 -30.40 6.19 10.03
CA LYS A 104 -31.42 6.99 10.71
C LYS A 104 -32.83 6.58 10.25
N GLY A 105 -33.64 6.11 11.20
CA GLY A 105 -35.02 5.71 10.96
C GLY A 105 -35.19 4.22 10.62
N GLU A 106 -34.10 3.52 10.31
CA GLU A 106 -34.12 2.07 10.02
C GLU A 106 -34.06 1.22 11.30
N ILE A 107 -33.42 1.74 12.35
CA ILE A 107 -33.32 1.10 13.67
C ILE A 107 -33.60 2.10 14.80
N THR A 108 -34.23 1.61 15.88
CA THR A 108 -34.63 2.44 17.02
C THR A 108 -33.57 2.40 18.12
N GLU A 109 -32.67 3.37 18.11
CA GLU A 109 -31.60 3.52 19.09
C GLU A 109 -31.32 5.00 19.42
N LYS A 110 -30.52 5.24 20.46
CA LYS A 110 -30.02 6.59 20.77
C LYS A 110 -29.12 7.11 19.63
N LYS A 111 -29.11 8.43 19.43
CA LYS A 111 -28.35 9.06 18.34
C LYS A 111 -26.86 8.68 18.38
N GLU A 112 -26.26 8.60 19.56
CA GLU A 112 -24.86 8.23 19.75
C GLU A 112 -24.58 6.79 19.26
N THR A 113 -25.51 5.87 19.55
CA THR A 113 -25.45 4.48 19.06
C THR A 113 -25.54 4.42 17.54
N LEU A 114 -26.47 5.17 16.94
CA LEU A 114 -26.64 5.22 15.49
C LEU A 114 -25.39 5.78 14.78
N LEU A 115 -24.74 6.80 15.35
CA LEU A 115 -23.49 7.34 14.82
C LEU A 115 -22.35 6.33 14.91
N LEU A 116 -22.25 5.57 16.01
CA LEU A 116 -21.26 4.51 16.15
C LEU A 116 -21.50 3.38 15.13
N ILE A 117 -22.75 2.99 14.90
CA ILE A 117 -23.12 2.01 13.87
C ILE A 117 -22.74 2.53 12.47
N SER A 118 -22.99 3.80 12.19
CA SER A 118 -22.63 4.43 10.91
C SER A 118 -21.12 4.42 10.66
N TRP A 119 -20.33 4.72 11.72
CA TRP A 119 -18.87 4.58 11.68
C TRP A 119 -18.44 3.13 11.45
N LEU A 120 -19.04 2.16 12.16
CA LEU A 120 -18.72 0.73 11.98
C LEU A 120 -19.05 0.22 10.57
N ILE A 121 -20.15 0.68 9.97
CA ILE A 121 -20.50 0.37 8.59
C ILE A 121 -19.41 0.88 7.65
N LYS A 122 -18.96 2.13 7.82
CA LYS A 122 -17.89 2.72 7.00
C LYS A 122 -16.57 1.96 7.16
N ASP A 123 -16.19 1.68 8.40
CA ASP A 123 -14.93 1.01 8.74
C ASP A 123 -14.92 -0.43 8.20
N LEU A 124 -15.96 -1.22 8.48
CA LEU A 124 -16.08 -2.60 7.97
C LEU A 124 -16.20 -2.66 6.44
N MET A 125 -16.90 -1.71 5.83
CA MET A 125 -16.95 -1.58 4.37
C MET A 125 -15.55 -1.29 3.81
N SER A 126 -14.81 -0.35 4.39
CA SER A 126 -13.45 -0.02 3.97
C SER A 126 -12.50 -1.21 4.12
N PHE A 127 -12.62 -1.96 5.22
CA PHE A 127 -11.91 -3.22 5.43
C PHE A 127 -12.26 -4.24 4.35
N TYR A 128 -13.54 -4.46 4.08
CA TYR A 128 -14.00 -5.38 3.04
C TYR A 128 -13.45 -5.01 1.66
N LEU A 129 -13.51 -3.74 1.27
CA LEU A 129 -13.04 -3.28 -0.03
C LEU A 129 -11.52 -3.47 -0.21
N ASN A 130 -10.75 -3.39 0.88
CA ASN A 130 -9.30 -3.55 0.87
C ASN A 130 -8.82 -4.99 1.18
N SER A 131 -9.72 -5.90 1.53
CA SER A 131 -9.36 -7.27 1.89
C SER A 131 -9.60 -8.30 0.77
N ALA A 132 -8.99 -9.47 0.93
CA ALA A 132 -9.17 -10.64 0.06
C ALA A 132 -10.58 -11.27 0.16
N HIS A 133 -11.37 -10.91 1.19
CA HIS A 133 -12.60 -11.62 1.54
C HIS A 133 -13.69 -11.43 0.48
N ILE A 134 -14.41 -12.49 0.09
CA ILE A 134 -15.33 -12.43 -1.07
C ILE A 134 -16.77 -12.12 -0.64
N TYR A 135 -17.24 -12.72 0.45
CA TYR A 135 -18.65 -12.69 0.83
C TYR A 135 -18.92 -11.67 1.93
N ILE A 136 -20.05 -10.98 1.88
CA ILE A 136 -20.45 -10.08 2.97
C ILE A 136 -21.34 -10.91 3.91
N ASP A 137 -20.72 -11.59 4.87
CA ASP A 137 -21.36 -12.56 5.76
C ASP A 137 -20.69 -12.57 7.14
N ASP A 138 -21.10 -13.49 8.01
CA ASP A 138 -20.46 -13.66 9.32
C ASP A 138 -18.96 -13.99 9.22
N GLY A 139 -18.54 -14.60 8.11
CA GLY A 139 -17.13 -14.81 7.80
C GLY A 139 -16.35 -13.50 7.67
N LEU A 140 -16.97 -12.45 7.09
CA LEU A 140 -16.37 -11.11 7.04
C LEU A 140 -16.20 -10.52 8.44
N LEU A 141 -17.20 -10.68 9.31
CA LEU A 141 -17.13 -10.19 10.70
C LEU A 141 -16.06 -10.92 11.49
N ALA A 142 -15.98 -12.24 11.37
CA ALA A 142 -14.93 -13.04 12.01
C ALA A 142 -13.55 -12.59 11.53
N TYR A 143 -13.37 -12.42 10.21
CA TYR A 143 -12.11 -11.98 9.64
C TYR A 143 -11.72 -10.57 10.08
N TYR A 144 -12.66 -9.63 10.09
CA TYR A 144 -12.45 -8.28 10.60
C TYR A 144 -12.01 -8.29 12.06
N LYS A 145 -12.67 -9.09 12.93
CA LYS A 145 -12.31 -9.20 14.35
C LYS A 145 -10.89 -9.74 14.54
N THR A 146 -10.50 -10.74 13.75
CA THR A 146 -9.15 -11.32 13.81
C THR A 146 -8.08 -10.32 13.37
N GLU A 147 -8.27 -9.60 12.26
CA GLU A 147 -7.24 -8.69 11.75
C GLU A 147 -7.17 -7.36 12.51
N THR A 148 -8.29 -6.84 13.00
CA THR A 148 -8.33 -5.50 13.63
C THR A 148 -8.24 -5.55 15.16
N MET A 149 -8.47 -6.71 15.78
CA MET A 149 -8.49 -6.90 17.24
C MET A 149 -9.25 -5.77 17.95
N PRO A 150 -10.52 -5.53 17.59
CA PRO A 150 -11.23 -4.34 18.02
C PRO A 150 -11.48 -4.38 19.54
N LYS A 151 -11.65 -3.21 20.15
CA LYS A 151 -11.91 -3.12 21.59
C LYS A 151 -13.19 -3.91 21.95
N PRO A 152 -13.30 -4.50 23.16
CA PRO A 152 -14.45 -5.33 23.54
C PRO A 152 -15.83 -4.68 23.33
N LYS A 153 -15.93 -3.36 23.54
CA LYS A 153 -17.16 -2.60 23.25
C LYS A 153 -17.55 -2.68 21.78
N VAL A 154 -16.59 -2.54 20.86
CA VAL A 154 -16.84 -2.63 19.42
C VAL A 154 -17.25 -4.05 19.03
N GLU A 155 -16.63 -5.08 19.61
CA GLU A 155 -17.02 -6.48 19.37
C GLU A 155 -18.47 -6.78 19.76
N ILE A 156 -18.90 -6.25 20.91
CA ILE A 156 -20.30 -6.37 21.37
C ILE A 156 -21.24 -5.71 20.36
N PHE A 157 -20.94 -4.49 19.92
CA PHE A 157 -21.75 -3.77 18.93
C PHE A 157 -21.81 -4.51 17.58
N LEU A 158 -20.67 -4.99 17.07
CA LEU A 158 -20.62 -5.79 15.85
C LEU A 158 -21.49 -7.05 15.95
N SER A 159 -21.57 -7.65 17.14
CA SER A 159 -22.35 -8.87 17.35
C SER A 159 -23.85 -8.57 17.54
N LEU A 160 -24.21 -7.45 18.17
CA LEU A 160 -25.60 -7.03 18.36
C LEU A 160 -26.26 -6.54 17.06
N TYR A 161 -25.51 -5.85 16.20
CA TYR A 161 -26.03 -5.25 14.96
C TYR A 161 -25.50 -5.92 13.69
N ALA A 162 -25.02 -7.17 13.79
CA ALA A 162 -24.37 -7.90 12.70
C ALA A 162 -25.19 -7.89 11.39
N ASP A 163 -26.43 -8.38 11.45
CA ASP A 163 -27.32 -8.48 10.30
C ASP A 163 -27.60 -7.12 9.67
N PHE A 164 -27.83 -6.11 10.51
CA PHE A 164 -28.10 -4.75 10.05
C PHE A 164 -26.88 -4.13 9.36
N ILE A 165 -25.69 -4.25 9.95
CA ILE A 165 -24.44 -3.74 9.38
C ILE A 165 -24.14 -4.43 8.05
N LEU A 166 -24.15 -5.76 8.01
CA LEU A 166 -23.87 -6.53 6.79
C LEU A 166 -24.92 -6.27 5.70
N GLY A 167 -26.20 -6.19 6.07
CA GLY A 167 -27.29 -5.84 5.16
C GLY A 167 -27.12 -4.44 4.57
N THR A 168 -26.72 -3.47 5.39
CA THR A 168 -26.47 -2.09 4.96
C THR A 168 -25.28 -2.00 4.01
N ILE A 169 -24.17 -2.66 4.33
CA ILE A 169 -22.99 -2.72 3.44
C ILE A 169 -23.37 -3.33 2.09
N LYS A 170 -24.12 -4.44 2.08
CA LYS A 170 -24.62 -5.05 0.83
C LYS A 170 -25.49 -4.08 0.03
N SER A 171 -26.37 -3.34 0.70
CA SER A 171 -27.25 -2.35 0.06
C SER A 171 -26.43 -1.25 -0.61
N ILE A 172 -25.51 -0.60 0.12
CA ILE A 172 -24.64 0.46 -0.40
C ILE A 172 -23.86 -0.02 -1.62
N LEU A 173 -23.16 -1.15 -1.50
CA LEU A 173 -22.33 -1.68 -2.59
C LEU A 173 -23.16 -2.13 -3.80
N THR A 174 -24.41 -2.59 -3.58
CA THR A 174 -25.34 -2.90 -4.66
C THR A 174 -25.78 -1.64 -5.40
N GLN A 175 -26.11 -0.57 -4.67
CA GLN A 175 -26.47 0.72 -5.26
C GLN A 175 -25.30 1.31 -6.06
N MET A 176 -24.06 1.24 -5.54
CA MET A 176 -22.85 1.62 -6.29
C MET A 176 -22.71 0.80 -7.57
N LYS A 177 -22.85 -0.53 -7.49
CA LYS A 177 -22.79 -1.43 -8.66
C LYS A 177 -23.84 -1.10 -9.72
N LYS A 178 -25.05 -0.75 -9.28
CA LYS A 178 -26.16 -0.33 -10.16
C LYS A 178 -26.05 1.12 -10.62
N ARG A 179 -25.07 1.89 -10.12
CA ARG A 179 -24.86 3.31 -10.43
C ARG A 179 -26.02 4.19 -9.94
N GLU A 180 -26.71 3.74 -8.90
CA GLU A 180 -27.77 4.50 -8.22
C GLU A 180 -27.17 5.54 -7.26
N VAL A 181 -25.93 5.30 -6.80
CA VAL A 181 -25.13 6.24 -5.99
C VAL A 181 -23.70 6.30 -6.51
N PRO A 182 -22.95 7.39 -6.25
CA PRO A 182 -21.54 7.48 -6.60
C PRO A 182 -20.69 6.40 -5.91
N ALA A 183 -19.61 6.00 -6.57
CA ALA A 183 -18.68 5.00 -6.07
C ALA A 183 -17.40 5.64 -5.53
N ILE A 184 -16.81 5.02 -4.49
CA ILE A 184 -15.47 5.35 -4.01
C ILE A 184 -14.40 4.56 -4.77
N HIS A 185 -13.15 5.01 -4.74
CA HIS A 185 -12.06 4.39 -5.51
C HIS A 185 -11.83 2.90 -5.18
N ASP A 186 -11.96 2.52 -3.91
CA ASP A 186 -11.74 1.13 -3.49
C ASP A 186 -12.90 0.21 -3.91
N PHE A 187 -14.06 0.76 -4.27
CA PHE A 187 -15.18 -0.01 -4.80
C PHE A 187 -14.80 -0.71 -6.12
N TYR A 188 -14.32 0.05 -7.11
CA TYR A 188 -13.96 -0.56 -8.38
C TYR A 188 -12.71 -1.45 -8.26
N LEU A 189 -11.82 -1.18 -7.29
CA LEU A 189 -10.70 -2.08 -6.98
C LEU A 189 -11.22 -3.43 -6.49
N LYS A 190 -12.22 -3.44 -5.60
CA LYS A 190 -12.88 -4.66 -5.16
C LYS A 190 -13.60 -5.37 -6.31
N MET A 191 -14.32 -4.62 -7.16
CA MET A 191 -14.99 -5.19 -8.33
C MET A 191 -13.99 -5.80 -9.33
N PHE A 192 -12.82 -5.16 -9.51
CA PHE A 192 -11.74 -5.70 -10.31
C PHE A 192 -11.25 -7.04 -9.75
N HIS A 193 -10.98 -7.12 -8.44
CA HIS A 193 -10.63 -8.38 -7.79
C HIS A 193 -11.70 -9.47 -7.95
N LEU A 194 -12.97 -9.14 -7.69
CA LEU A 194 -14.08 -10.08 -7.80
C LEU A 194 -14.32 -10.59 -9.23
N SER A 195 -13.90 -9.82 -10.25
CA SER A 195 -13.94 -10.24 -11.66
C SER A 195 -12.92 -11.34 -12.00
N LYS A 196 -12.00 -11.67 -11.08
CA LYS A 196 -10.89 -12.62 -11.26
C LYS A 196 -10.09 -12.30 -12.53
N PRO A 197 -9.43 -11.14 -12.57
CA PRO A 197 -8.88 -10.59 -13.79
C PRO A 197 -7.66 -11.42 -14.23
N VAL A 198 -7.52 -11.59 -15.54
CA VAL A 198 -6.33 -12.19 -16.16
C VAL A 198 -5.53 -11.09 -16.84
N LEU A 199 -4.33 -10.84 -16.35
CA LEU A 199 -3.41 -9.84 -16.88
C LEU A 199 -2.49 -10.49 -17.92
N PHE A 200 -2.55 -9.99 -19.17
CA PHE A 200 -1.77 -10.53 -20.29
C PHE A 200 -0.33 -9.99 -20.32
N TYR A 201 0.39 -10.17 -19.23
CA TYR A 201 1.80 -9.82 -19.09
C TYR A 201 2.62 -11.04 -18.69
N ASP A 202 3.88 -11.06 -19.10
CA ASP A 202 4.81 -12.13 -18.77
C ASP A 202 5.48 -11.86 -17.42
N ILE A 203 5.65 -10.56 -17.08
CA ILE A 203 6.24 -10.08 -15.83
C ILE A 203 5.42 -8.93 -15.26
N ILE A 204 5.25 -8.92 -13.94
CA ILE A 204 4.71 -7.81 -13.17
C ILE A 204 5.78 -7.34 -12.17
N LEU A 205 6.20 -6.09 -12.30
CA LEU A 205 7.09 -5.40 -11.38
C LEU A 205 6.23 -4.58 -10.42
N ILE A 206 6.38 -4.79 -9.13
CA ILE A 206 5.59 -4.13 -8.09
C ILE A 206 6.52 -3.26 -7.25
N ASP A 207 6.32 -1.94 -7.30
CA ASP A 207 7.05 -0.96 -6.51
C ASP A 207 6.20 -0.48 -5.32
N GLU A 208 6.86 -0.11 -4.23
CA GLU A 208 6.23 0.17 -2.93
C GLU A 208 5.36 -1.00 -2.42
N ALA A 209 5.88 -2.22 -2.56
CA ALA A 209 5.15 -3.44 -2.22
C ALA A 209 4.71 -3.49 -0.73
N GLN A 210 5.40 -2.79 0.17
CA GLN A 210 5.03 -2.70 1.59
C GLN A 210 3.64 -2.08 1.83
N ASP A 211 3.11 -1.32 0.86
CA ASP A 211 1.83 -0.60 0.97
C ASP A 211 0.66 -1.32 0.27
N LEU A 212 0.86 -2.55 -0.21
CA LEU A 212 -0.20 -3.32 -0.87
C LEU A 212 -1.30 -3.74 0.12
N SER A 213 -2.55 -3.57 -0.26
CA SER A 213 -3.69 -4.12 0.48
C SER A 213 -3.95 -5.59 0.12
N GLY A 214 -4.72 -6.30 0.95
CA GLY A 214 -5.03 -7.71 0.74
C GLY A 214 -5.71 -7.99 -0.61
N VAL A 215 -6.60 -7.09 -1.05
CA VAL A 215 -7.26 -7.16 -2.36
C VAL A 215 -6.26 -7.06 -3.53
N MET A 216 -5.24 -6.21 -3.42
CA MET A 216 -4.20 -6.07 -4.44
C MET A 216 -3.32 -7.31 -4.51
N LEU A 217 -2.94 -7.86 -3.35
CA LEU A 217 -2.15 -9.09 -3.26
C LEU A 217 -2.85 -10.27 -3.90
N GLU A 218 -4.14 -10.47 -3.64
CA GLU A 218 -4.89 -11.56 -4.25
C GLU A 218 -4.99 -11.40 -5.78
N VAL A 219 -5.22 -10.19 -6.28
CA VAL A 219 -5.16 -9.92 -7.73
C VAL A 219 -3.81 -10.34 -8.32
N LEU A 220 -2.70 -10.02 -7.65
CA LEU A 220 -1.37 -10.41 -8.13
C LEU A 220 -1.15 -11.92 -8.06
N LYS A 221 -1.56 -12.59 -6.97
CA LYS A 221 -1.41 -14.05 -6.79
C LYS A 221 -2.17 -14.85 -7.85
N MET A 222 -3.32 -14.35 -8.32
CA MET A 222 -4.10 -14.98 -9.39
C MET A 222 -3.37 -15.01 -10.74
N GLN A 223 -2.34 -14.19 -10.93
CA GLN A 223 -1.64 -14.08 -12.22
C GLN A 223 -0.67 -15.23 -12.47
N LYS A 224 -0.47 -15.60 -13.73
CA LYS A 224 0.56 -16.55 -14.16
C LYS A 224 1.93 -15.90 -14.39
N ALA A 225 1.95 -14.56 -14.46
CA ALA A 225 3.15 -13.77 -14.70
C ALA A 225 4.19 -13.95 -13.58
N SER A 226 5.47 -13.79 -13.92
CA SER A 226 6.51 -13.58 -12.92
C SER A 226 6.21 -12.31 -12.11
N ARG A 227 6.51 -12.30 -10.82
CA ARG A 227 6.18 -11.19 -9.91
C ARG A 227 7.40 -10.78 -9.09
N ILE A 228 7.80 -9.52 -9.24
CA ILE A 228 8.96 -8.96 -8.58
C ILE A 228 8.45 -7.88 -7.63
N PHE A 229 8.42 -8.19 -6.33
CA PHE A 229 7.96 -7.27 -5.30
C PHE A 229 9.15 -6.46 -4.78
N VAL A 230 9.08 -5.14 -4.84
CA VAL A 230 10.13 -4.25 -4.34
C VAL A 230 9.50 -3.25 -3.38
N GLY A 231 10.09 -3.10 -2.20
CA GLY A 231 9.59 -2.19 -1.19
C GLY A 231 10.61 -1.90 -0.11
N ASP A 232 10.21 -1.14 0.91
CA ASP A 232 11.03 -0.83 2.09
C ASP A 232 10.22 -1.14 3.34
N SER A 233 10.60 -2.18 4.08
CA SER A 233 9.90 -2.57 5.31
C SER A 233 9.89 -1.48 6.38
N PHE A 234 10.84 -0.54 6.34
CA PHE A 234 10.91 0.59 7.27
C PHE A 234 10.06 1.81 6.83
N GLN A 235 9.41 1.76 5.67
CA GLN A 235 8.58 2.87 5.14
C GLN A 235 7.11 2.52 4.98
N GLN A 236 6.62 1.47 5.66
CA GLN A 236 5.21 1.19 5.68
C GLN A 236 4.46 2.25 6.49
N ILE A 237 3.73 3.13 5.80
CA ILE A 237 2.99 4.25 6.42
C ILE A 237 1.49 4.23 6.14
N TYR A 238 1.01 3.29 5.30
CA TYR A 238 -0.40 3.21 4.89
C TYR A 238 -1.19 2.11 5.62
N SER A 239 -0.70 1.60 6.76
CA SER A 239 -1.39 0.53 7.52
C SER A 239 -2.81 0.90 7.96
N PHE A 240 -3.10 2.19 8.16
CA PHE A 240 -4.44 2.70 8.46
C PHE A 240 -5.47 2.47 7.34
N ARG A 241 -5.03 2.13 6.12
CA ARG A 241 -5.89 1.75 4.98
C ARG A 241 -6.01 0.24 4.80
N TYR A 242 -5.75 -0.54 5.85
CA TYR A 242 -5.66 -2.00 5.80
C TYR A 242 -4.61 -2.50 4.79
N ALA A 243 -3.58 -1.69 4.54
CA ALA A 243 -2.38 -2.15 3.86
C ALA A 243 -1.77 -3.28 4.70
N VAL A 244 -1.46 -4.38 4.03
CA VAL A 244 -0.88 -5.55 4.65
C VAL A 244 0.64 -5.42 4.51
N ASN A 245 1.43 -5.84 5.49
CA ASN A 245 2.88 -5.98 5.29
C ASN A 245 3.15 -7.13 4.30
N ALA A 246 3.01 -6.81 3.01
CA ALA A 246 3.10 -7.79 1.94
C ALA A 246 4.49 -8.42 1.88
N LEU A 247 5.55 -7.65 2.17
CA LEU A 247 6.91 -8.17 2.14
C LEU A 247 7.11 -9.27 3.19
N GLU A 248 6.46 -9.18 4.35
CA GLU A 248 6.46 -10.25 5.35
C GLU A 248 5.55 -11.42 4.97
N LYS A 249 4.35 -11.14 4.45
CA LYS A 249 3.36 -12.20 4.13
C LYS A 249 3.66 -12.99 2.85
N ILE A 250 4.54 -12.50 1.97
CA ILE A 250 4.93 -13.22 0.75
C ILE A 250 6.11 -14.14 1.06
N ASP A 251 5.84 -15.44 1.06
CA ASP A 251 6.84 -16.50 1.15
C ASP A 251 7.48 -16.74 -0.23
N CYS A 252 8.60 -16.06 -0.48
CA CYS A 252 9.41 -16.22 -1.68
C CYS A 252 10.86 -15.77 -1.42
N PRO A 253 11.82 -16.13 -2.30
CA PRO A 253 13.21 -15.72 -2.16
C PRO A 253 13.37 -14.20 -2.02
N GLU A 254 14.17 -13.81 -1.04
CA GLU A 254 14.40 -12.41 -0.67
C GLU A 254 15.79 -11.93 -1.10
N TYR A 255 15.81 -10.72 -1.65
CA TYR A 255 17.01 -9.96 -1.97
C TYR A 255 17.02 -8.66 -1.17
N LEU A 256 18.20 -8.19 -0.79
CA LEU A 256 18.37 -6.94 -0.06
C LEU A 256 19.04 -5.90 -0.94
N LEU A 257 18.56 -4.67 -0.89
CA LEU A 257 19.30 -3.49 -1.36
C LEU A 257 19.62 -2.62 -0.15
N THR A 258 20.82 -2.76 0.41
CA THR A 258 21.25 -2.13 1.66
C THR A 258 22.07 -0.85 1.44
N GLN A 259 22.52 -0.59 0.22
CA GLN A 259 23.30 0.61 -0.09
C GLN A 259 22.40 1.79 -0.46
N THR A 260 22.52 2.93 0.22
CA THR A 260 21.86 4.20 -0.13
C THR A 260 22.77 5.11 -0.94
N PHE A 261 22.19 5.75 -1.97
CA PHE A 261 22.90 6.73 -2.81
C PHE A 261 22.63 8.19 -2.42
N ARG A 262 21.83 8.42 -1.36
CA ARG A 262 21.39 9.77 -0.96
C ARG A 262 22.44 10.51 -0.12
N PHE A 263 23.20 9.78 0.69
CA PHE A 263 24.15 10.36 1.65
C PHE A 263 25.34 9.42 1.90
N GLY A 264 26.27 9.90 2.70
CA GLY A 264 27.53 9.26 3.05
C GLY A 264 27.38 8.20 4.13
N ASP A 265 28.34 7.27 4.17
CA ASP A 265 28.30 6.14 5.10
C ASP A 265 28.29 6.55 6.57
N SER A 266 28.96 7.66 6.93
CA SER A 266 28.93 8.18 8.30
C SER A 266 27.52 8.47 8.81
N LEU A 267 26.65 9.04 7.96
CA LEU A 267 25.25 9.29 8.32
C LEU A 267 24.42 8.01 8.28
N ALA A 268 24.70 7.10 7.33
CA ALA A 268 24.05 5.79 7.27
C ALA A 268 24.23 5.00 8.58
N GLN A 269 25.46 4.91 9.09
CA GLN A 269 25.74 4.19 10.34
C GLN A 269 25.06 4.82 11.55
N GLU A 270 25.00 6.15 11.62
CA GLU A 270 24.29 6.86 12.70
C GLU A 270 22.77 6.61 12.64
N ILE A 271 22.17 6.59 11.44
CA ILE A 271 20.75 6.26 11.25
C ILE A 271 20.49 4.81 11.68
N SER A 272 21.30 3.85 11.19
CA SER A 272 21.22 2.44 11.59
C SER A 272 21.24 2.28 13.10
N LYS A 273 22.21 2.91 13.77
CA LYS A 273 22.35 2.87 15.23
C LYS A 273 21.11 3.40 15.96
N ARG A 274 20.53 4.51 15.50
CA ARG A 274 19.33 5.10 16.13
C ARG A 274 18.08 4.24 15.93
N VAL A 275 17.87 3.76 14.71
CA VAL A 275 16.72 2.89 14.37
C VAL A 275 16.82 1.57 15.14
N ASN A 276 18.00 0.92 15.12
CA ASN A 276 18.21 -0.38 15.78
C ASN A 276 18.13 -0.29 17.30
N ARG A 277 18.45 0.87 17.89
CA ARG A 277 18.19 1.12 19.31
C ARG A 277 16.69 1.07 19.62
N GLY A 278 15.84 1.62 18.76
CA GLY A 278 14.39 1.54 18.92
C GLY A 278 13.91 0.09 18.89
N TYR A 279 14.33 -0.67 17.88
CA TYR A 279 14.02 -2.10 17.75
C TYR A 279 14.56 -2.95 18.93
N SER A 280 15.74 -2.61 19.45
CA SER A 280 16.29 -3.27 20.66
C SER A 280 15.39 -3.09 21.88
N VAL A 281 14.78 -1.91 22.06
CA VAL A 281 13.83 -1.65 23.16
C VAL A 281 12.57 -2.48 23.02
N LEU A 282 12.17 -2.79 21.78
CA LEU A 282 11.02 -3.64 21.46
C LEU A 282 11.34 -5.15 21.50
N ASN A 283 12.60 -5.54 21.78
CA ASN A 283 13.13 -6.90 21.64
C ASN A 283 12.95 -7.50 20.24
N ASP A 284 12.94 -6.65 19.21
CA ASP A 284 12.73 -7.04 17.83
C ASP A 284 14.03 -6.92 17.03
N VAL A 285 14.94 -7.87 17.23
CA VAL A 285 16.29 -7.84 16.65
C VAL A 285 16.34 -8.25 15.18
N ASP A 286 15.31 -8.96 14.72
CA ASP A 286 15.23 -9.47 13.35
C ASP A 286 15.01 -8.33 12.33
N HIS A 287 14.46 -7.19 12.79
CA HIS A 287 14.21 -6.00 11.97
C HIS A 287 15.30 -4.93 12.06
N PHE A 288 16.53 -5.30 12.41
CA PHE A 288 17.62 -4.32 12.43
C PHE A 288 17.91 -3.78 11.02
N LEU A 289 17.91 -2.45 10.90
CA LEU A 289 18.25 -1.72 9.69
C LEU A 289 19.73 -1.91 9.35
N GLN A 290 19.98 -2.63 8.26
CA GLN A 290 21.27 -2.74 7.61
C GLN A 290 21.35 -1.72 6.48
N ILE A 291 22.25 -0.72 6.62
CA ILE A 291 22.40 0.37 5.64
C ILE A 291 23.88 0.71 5.46
N LYS A 292 24.27 0.92 4.21
CA LYS A 292 25.58 1.42 3.80
C LYS A 292 25.41 2.69 2.97
N GLY A 293 26.20 3.72 3.22
CA GLY A 293 26.15 4.96 2.44
C GLY A 293 27.09 4.95 1.24
N THR A 294 27.21 6.12 0.62
CA THR A 294 28.25 6.39 -0.38
C THR A 294 29.56 6.82 0.29
N ASP A 295 30.65 6.86 -0.48
CA ASP A 295 31.94 7.41 -0.03
C ASP A 295 31.93 8.95 0.13
N LYS A 296 30.81 9.61 -0.22
CA LYS A 296 30.68 11.06 -0.09
C LYS A 296 30.65 11.44 1.39
N LYS A 297 31.42 12.46 1.78
CA LYS A 297 31.33 13.04 3.12
C LYS A 297 29.97 13.72 3.30
N THR A 298 29.19 13.29 4.29
CA THR A 298 27.97 13.99 4.72
C THR A 298 28.25 14.72 6.02
N GLU A 299 28.03 16.03 6.01
CA GLU A 299 28.21 16.86 7.19
C GLU A 299 26.97 16.77 8.08
N ILE A 300 27.17 16.39 9.34
CA ILE A 300 26.13 16.41 10.37
C ILE A 300 26.35 17.68 11.19
N VAL A 301 25.50 18.68 10.96
CA VAL A 301 25.59 19.96 11.68
C VAL A 301 24.67 19.89 12.90
N ASN A 302 25.26 19.95 14.10
CA ASN A 302 24.50 20.09 15.34
C ASN A 302 24.08 21.55 15.49
N PHE A 303 22.82 21.85 15.16
CA PHE A 303 22.27 23.18 15.32
C PHE A 303 21.77 23.38 16.76
N SER A 304 22.50 24.17 17.55
CA SER A 304 22.05 24.66 18.86
C SER A 304 21.29 25.97 18.68
N ARG A 305 20.10 26.05 19.27
CA ARG A 305 19.18 27.19 19.14
C ARG A 305 19.35 28.15 20.32
N ASN A 306 19.35 29.45 20.04
CA ASN A 306 19.07 30.49 21.04
C ASN A 306 17.54 30.64 21.20
N GLU A 307 17.04 30.74 22.44
CA GLU A 307 15.62 31.00 22.70
C GLU A 307 15.12 32.20 21.87
N GLY A 308 13.99 32.02 21.18
CA GLY A 308 13.32 33.09 20.42
C GLY A 308 13.55 33.13 18.90
N GLN A 309 14.51 32.37 18.35
CA GLN A 309 14.71 32.36 16.88
C GLN A 309 13.61 31.57 16.15
N GLN A 310 12.95 32.17 15.16
CA GLN A 310 12.01 31.48 14.26
C GLN A 310 12.76 30.76 13.14
N ILE A 311 12.38 29.52 12.86
CA ILE A 311 12.99 28.68 11.81
C ILE A 311 11.86 28.15 10.91
N ALA A 312 12.07 28.21 9.60
CA ALA A 312 11.26 27.52 8.62
C ALA A 312 12.04 26.31 8.09
N VAL A 313 11.55 25.11 8.36
CA VAL A 313 12.12 23.86 7.83
C VAL A 313 11.35 23.49 6.57
N ILE A 314 11.99 23.63 5.40
CA ILE A 314 11.44 23.15 4.13
C ILE A 314 12.01 21.75 3.90
N SER A 315 11.18 20.73 4.08
CA SER A 315 11.54 19.35 3.78
C SER A 315 10.52 18.75 2.81
N ARG A 316 10.97 17.88 1.90
CA ARG A 316 10.10 16.90 1.26
C ARG A 316 9.93 15.74 2.23
N SER A 317 9.10 15.95 3.23
CA SER A 317 8.71 14.93 4.19
C SER A 317 7.23 14.60 4.01
N VAL A 318 6.87 13.36 4.31
CA VAL A 318 5.47 12.93 4.44
C VAL A 318 4.86 13.44 5.76
N LEU A 319 5.46 14.45 6.42
CA LEU A 319 5.03 14.97 7.73
C LEU A 319 3.53 15.31 7.78
N LYS A 320 2.94 15.73 6.64
CA LYS A 320 1.50 16.01 6.51
C LYS A 320 0.62 14.77 6.72
N LEU A 321 1.13 13.57 6.45
CA LEU A 321 0.43 12.30 6.72
C LEU A 321 0.27 12.03 8.22
N PHE A 322 1.16 12.57 9.05
CA PHE A 322 1.14 12.40 10.51
C PHE A 322 0.40 13.54 11.23
N SER A 323 -0.02 14.59 10.52
CA SER A 323 -0.82 15.68 11.09
C SER A 323 -2.34 15.44 11.04
N GLU A 324 -2.77 14.30 10.50
CA GLU A 324 -4.19 13.92 10.37
C GLU A 324 -4.59 12.74 11.27
N VAL A 325 -3.73 12.34 12.23
CA VAL A 325 -4.05 11.34 13.26
C VAL A 325 -4.42 12.00 14.58
#